data_AF-A0A4U0YWY8-F1
#
_entry.id   AF-A0A4U0YWY8-F1
#
_cell.length_a   1.000
_cell.length_b   1.000
_cell.length_c   1.000
_cell.angle_alpha   90.00
_cell.angle_beta   90.00
_cell.angle_gamma   90.00
#
_symmetry.space_group_name_H-M   'P 1'
#
loop_
_entity.id
_entity.type
_entity.pdbx_description
1 polymer ?
#
loop_
_entity_poly.entity_id
_entity_poly.type
_entity_poly.pdbx_seq_one_letter_code
_entity_poly.pdbx_strand_id
1 'polypeptide(L)'
;AAAGVAPDTLARSETYGRALADHIIAWSQDDGGAVVENMGFPYEYQLTDAPGHWVPTSRVAQQQLPLLPDWGRNRPFAMQRMEVCDLPPPPAYSEEPGSAFHAEALEVSTARRDLTPEQTAIARFWSDDPMLSPTPPGHWISIAWQILDRDDAGLAESADVMARLGVGMADAFIGCWRSKFAHDLVRPVTYIRKLIDPKFEPLLITPPFPEYPSGHSTLSGAAATVLTASFGEGFGFEDATHEDDGLPARPFPSFWAAAEEAAISRLYGGIHFRAAVEQGLEQGRCIGAHATALRTRR
;
A
#
# COMPACT_ATOMS: atom_id res chain seq x y z
N ALA A 1 -11.09 -32.18 -5.69
CA ALA A 1 -9.74 -31.57 -5.67
C ALA A 1 -8.58 -32.54 -5.88
N ALA A 2 -8.77 -33.87 -5.93
CA ALA A 2 -7.65 -34.81 -6.19
C ALA A 2 -8.05 -36.01 -7.08
N ALA A 3 -8.96 -35.79 -8.04
CA ALA A 3 -9.39 -36.85 -8.94
C ALA A 3 -8.18 -37.38 -9.73
N GLY A 4 -7.91 -38.69 -9.64
CA GLY A 4 -6.79 -39.34 -10.34
C GLY A 4 -5.45 -39.37 -9.58
N VAL A 5 -5.37 -38.84 -8.35
CA VAL A 5 -4.15 -38.94 -7.52
C VAL A 5 -4.23 -40.18 -6.63
N ALA A 6 -3.16 -40.99 -6.60
CA ALA A 6 -3.09 -42.17 -5.74
C ALA A 6 -3.19 -41.79 -4.23
N PRO A 7 -3.93 -42.55 -3.39
CA PRO A 7 -4.14 -42.22 -1.98
C PRO A 7 -2.83 -41.96 -1.21
N ASP A 8 -1.80 -42.78 -1.42
CA ASP A 8 -0.51 -42.62 -0.74
C ASP A 8 0.21 -41.34 -1.16
N THR A 9 0.08 -40.94 -2.43
CA THR A 9 0.64 -39.68 -2.93
C THR A 9 -0.09 -38.50 -2.31
N LEU A 10 -1.42 -38.54 -2.26
CA LEU A 10 -2.22 -37.51 -1.61
C LEU A 10 -1.82 -37.35 -0.13
N ALA A 11 -1.76 -38.46 0.62
CA ALA A 11 -1.41 -38.45 2.03
C ALA A 11 -0.01 -37.83 2.27
N ARG A 12 1.01 -38.24 1.50
CA ARG A 12 2.37 -37.67 1.63
C ARG A 12 2.40 -36.17 1.26
N SER A 13 1.68 -35.76 0.23
CA SER A 13 1.60 -34.34 -0.17
C SER A 13 0.97 -33.48 0.90
N GLU A 14 -0.15 -33.92 1.49
CA GLU A 14 -0.80 -33.17 2.56
C GLU A 14 0.04 -33.13 3.84
N THR A 15 0.70 -34.24 4.21
CA THR A 15 1.62 -34.27 5.35
C THR A 15 2.77 -33.28 5.16
N TYR A 16 3.36 -33.25 3.97
CA TYR A 16 4.43 -32.29 3.66
C TYR A 16 3.92 -30.84 3.70
N GLY A 17 2.77 -30.57 3.09
CA GLY A 17 2.16 -29.24 3.09
C GLY A 17 1.85 -28.73 4.52
N ARG A 18 1.31 -29.59 5.38
CA ARG A 18 1.08 -29.29 6.80
C ARG A 18 2.38 -28.99 7.55
N ALA A 19 3.40 -29.83 7.39
CA ALA A 19 4.69 -29.61 8.04
C ALA A 19 5.36 -28.28 7.60
N LEU A 20 5.23 -27.92 6.32
CA LEU A 20 5.72 -26.64 5.81
C LEU A 20 4.94 -25.46 6.39
N ALA A 21 3.61 -25.55 6.41
CA ALA A 21 2.75 -24.51 6.99
C ALA A 21 3.05 -24.30 8.49
N ASP A 22 3.16 -25.39 9.25
CA ASP A 22 3.47 -25.34 10.69
C ASP A 22 4.83 -24.66 10.94
N HIS A 23 5.85 -24.96 10.11
CA HIS A 23 7.15 -24.31 10.21
C HIS A 23 7.09 -22.80 9.96
N ILE A 24 6.38 -22.37 8.91
CA ILE A 24 6.23 -20.95 8.56
C ILE A 24 5.44 -20.21 9.64
N ILE A 25 4.33 -20.79 10.12
CA ILE A 25 3.50 -20.22 11.19
C ILE A 25 4.31 -20.08 12.48
N ALA A 26 5.10 -21.09 12.84
CA ALA A 26 5.96 -21.04 14.03
C ALA A 26 7.00 -19.93 13.91
N TRP A 27 7.61 -19.76 12.73
CA TRP A 27 8.55 -18.67 12.46
C TRP A 27 7.88 -17.30 12.51
N SER A 28 6.61 -17.15 12.11
CA SER A 28 5.93 -15.85 12.15
C SER A 28 5.50 -15.42 13.55
N GLN A 29 5.46 -16.30 14.55
CA GLN A 29 4.92 -15.96 15.88
C GLN A 29 5.69 -14.85 16.62
N ASP A 30 6.95 -14.62 16.27
CA ASP A 30 7.83 -13.65 16.92
C ASP A 30 8.22 -12.48 16.01
N ASP A 31 7.54 -12.31 14.88
CA ASP A 31 7.83 -11.25 13.90
C ASP A 31 7.26 -9.87 14.27
N GLY A 32 6.48 -9.78 15.35
CA GLY A 32 5.80 -8.56 15.82
C GLY A 32 4.39 -8.35 15.26
N GLY A 33 4.01 -9.03 14.18
CA GLY A 33 2.69 -8.95 13.52
C GLY A 33 1.75 -10.12 13.82
N ALA A 34 2.20 -11.15 14.54
CA ALA A 34 1.42 -12.36 14.85
C ALA A 34 0.10 -12.10 15.60
N VAL A 35 0.04 -11.05 16.42
CA VAL A 35 -1.13 -10.72 17.23
C VAL A 35 -1.59 -9.30 16.92
N VAL A 36 -2.78 -9.20 16.32
CA VAL A 36 -3.46 -7.92 16.07
C VAL A 36 -4.76 -7.90 16.85
N GLU A 37 -4.81 -7.10 17.90
CA GLU A 37 -6.01 -6.88 18.69
C GLU A 37 -6.80 -5.68 18.17
N ASN A 38 -8.10 -5.61 18.50
CA ASN A 38 -8.96 -4.45 18.21
C ASN A 38 -8.87 -3.96 16.74
N MET A 39 -8.79 -4.89 15.78
CA MET A 39 -8.64 -4.61 14.34
C MET A 39 -7.43 -3.72 14.00
N GLY A 40 -6.39 -3.73 14.84
CA GLY A 40 -5.16 -2.96 14.67
C GLY A 40 -5.17 -1.57 15.28
N PHE A 41 -6.28 -1.14 15.90
CA PHE A 41 -6.33 0.11 16.65
C PHE A 41 -5.87 -0.12 18.09
N PRO A 42 -4.95 0.68 18.63
CA PRO A 42 -4.57 0.56 20.04
C PRO A 42 -5.77 0.92 20.95
N TYR A 43 -5.76 0.46 22.20
CA TYR A 43 -6.75 0.91 23.19
C TYR A 43 -6.43 2.31 23.73
N GLU A 44 -5.14 2.64 23.80
CA GLU A 44 -4.62 3.93 24.23
C GLU A 44 -3.52 4.36 23.27
N TYR A 45 -3.55 5.64 22.86
CA TYR A 45 -2.48 6.23 22.07
C TYR A 45 -2.43 7.73 22.37
N GLN A 46 -1.24 8.23 22.71
CA GLN A 46 -1.05 9.65 22.98
C GLN A 46 -0.67 10.38 21.70
N LEU A 47 -1.56 11.26 21.24
CA LEU A 47 -1.28 12.14 20.09
C LEU A 47 -0.28 13.23 20.49
N THR A 48 0.55 13.63 19.53
CA THR A 48 1.44 14.79 19.68
C THR A 48 0.63 16.08 19.54
N ASP A 49 0.55 16.88 20.61
CA ASP A 49 -0.17 18.16 20.60
C ASP A 49 0.72 19.30 20.05
N ALA A 50 0.93 19.30 18.73
CA ALA A 50 1.65 20.35 18.03
C ALA A 50 1.15 20.54 16.58
N PRO A 51 1.24 21.76 16.01
CA PRO A 51 0.93 21.99 14.60
C PRO A 51 1.76 21.10 13.68
N GLY A 52 1.12 20.53 12.67
CA GLY A 52 1.78 19.65 11.70
C GLY A 52 1.79 18.17 12.08
N HIS A 53 1.41 17.83 13.31
CA HIS A 53 1.23 16.44 13.72
C HIS A 53 -0.13 15.88 13.32
N TRP A 54 -0.20 14.56 13.12
CA TRP A 54 -1.42 13.88 12.74
C TRP A 54 -2.49 14.00 13.83
N VAL A 55 -3.71 14.25 13.40
CA VAL A 55 -4.91 14.20 14.24
C VAL A 55 -5.97 13.36 13.53
N PRO A 56 -6.85 12.66 14.27
CA PRO A 56 -7.96 11.94 13.70
C PRO A 56 -8.85 12.84 12.83
N THR A 57 -9.20 12.35 11.65
CA THR A 57 -10.07 13.06 10.68
C THR A 57 -11.47 12.47 10.60
N SER A 58 -11.66 11.25 11.10
CA SER A 58 -12.93 10.52 11.12
C SER A 58 -13.75 10.89 12.36
N ARG A 59 -15.07 10.69 12.29
CA ARG A 59 -15.96 10.74 13.47
C ARG A 59 -16.19 9.37 14.10
N VAL A 60 -15.70 8.30 13.47
CA VAL A 60 -15.82 6.94 13.99
C VAL A 60 -14.97 6.82 15.24
N ALA A 61 -15.56 6.35 16.34
CA ALA A 61 -14.91 6.28 17.65
C ALA A 61 -13.60 5.46 17.62
N GLN A 62 -13.60 4.33 16.93
CA GLN A 62 -12.40 3.50 16.80
C GLN A 62 -11.27 4.19 16.01
N GLN A 63 -11.62 5.04 15.05
CA GLN A 63 -10.68 5.77 14.22
C GLN A 63 -10.20 7.09 14.86
N GLN A 64 -10.49 7.29 16.16
CA GLN A 64 -9.87 8.37 16.94
C GLN A 64 -8.43 8.03 17.36
N LEU A 65 -7.99 6.80 17.12
CA LEU A 65 -6.63 6.35 17.34
C LEU A 65 -6.05 5.87 16.00
N PRO A 66 -4.72 5.93 15.81
CA PRO A 66 -4.13 5.58 14.53
C PRO A 66 -4.15 4.06 14.32
N LEU A 67 -4.29 3.64 13.06
CA LEU A 67 -4.23 2.23 12.69
C LEU A 67 -2.78 1.71 12.71
N LEU A 68 -2.55 0.66 13.51
CA LEU A 68 -1.32 -0.12 13.60
C LEU A 68 -0.04 0.70 13.86
N PRO A 69 0.03 1.54 14.91
CA PRO A 69 1.19 2.41 15.16
C PRO A 69 2.53 1.71 15.28
N ASP A 70 2.54 0.45 15.75
CA ASP A 70 3.76 -0.34 15.92
C ASP A 70 4.11 -1.20 14.69
N TRP A 71 3.35 -1.18 13.59
CA TRP A 71 3.57 -2.08 12.44
C TRP A 71 4.96 -1.95 11.83
N GLY A 72 5.53 -0.74 11.87
CA GLY A 72 6.89 -0.47 11.41
C GLY A 72 8.01 -1.13 12.24
N ARG A 73 7.66 -1.84 13.33
CA ARG A 73 8.58 -2.58 14.19
C ARG A 73 8.60 -4.08 13.88
N ASN A 74 7.75 -4.55 12.98
CA ASN A 74 7.74 -5.95 12.57
C ASN A 74 9.07 -6.33 11.90
N ARG A 75 9.46 -7.59 12.03
CA ARG A 75 10.62 -8.15 11.35
C ARG A 75 10.34 -8.21 9.84
N PRO A 76 11.15 -7.55 8.99
CA PRO A 76 11.02 -7.69 7.54
C PRO A 76 11.40 -9.10 7.05
N PHE A 77 10.95 -9.42 5.86
CA PHE A 77 11.20 -10.68 5.17
C PHE A 77 12.48 -10.64 4.32
N ALA A 78 12.56 -9.70 3.36
CA ALA A 78 13.66 -9.60 2.40
C ALA A 78 14.65 -8.47 2.74
N MET A 79 14.16 -7.38 3.32
CA MET A 79 15.04 -6.30 3.78
C MET A 79 15.89 -6.76 4.97
N GLN A 80 17.21 -6.64 4.87
CA GLN A 80 18.13 -7.01 5.96
C GLN A 80 18.10 -6.01 7.13
N ARG A 81 17.89 -4.73 6.81
CA ARG A 81 17.73 -3.65 7.79
C ARG A 81 16.73 -2.65 7.22
N MET A 82 15.84 -2.14 8.07
CA MET A 82 14.77 -1.25 7.63
C MET A 82 15.31 0.10 7.11
N GLU A 83 16.44 0.57 7.65
CA GLU A 83 16.99 1.90 7.34
C GLU A 83 17.55 2.01 5.92
N VAL A 84 17.64 0.89 5.17
CA VAL A 84 18.17 0.88 3.79
C VAL A 84 17.23 1.61 2.83
N CYS A 85 15.93 1.63 3.13
CA CYS A 85 14.91 2.29 2.31
C CYS A 85 14.18 3.40 3.11
N ASP A 86 14.87 4.03 4.07
CA ASP A 86 14.35 5.22 4.75
C ASP A 86 14.22 6.38 3.76
N LEU A 87 13.21 7.21 3.99
CA LEU A 87 12.92 8.36 3.14
C LEU A 87 13.53 9.66 3.69
N PRO A 88 13.83 10.64 2.82
CA PRO A 88 14.09 11.99 3.29
C PRO A 88 12.83 12.56 3.98
N PRO A 89 12.98 13.56 4.86
CA PRO A 89 11.81 14.19 5.46
C PRO A 89 10.94 14.88 4.39
N PRO A 90 9.61 14.94 4.60
CA PRO A 90 8.73 15.74 3.77
C PRO A 90 9.07 17.24 3.89
N PRO A 91 8.52 18.11 3.01
CA PRO A 91 8.59 19.55 3.23
C PRO A 91 8.20 19.91 4.66
N ALA A 92 9.04 20.70 5.32
CA ALA A 92 8.82 21.08 6.71
C ALA A 92 7.47 21.80 6.86
N TYR A 93 6.71 21.42 7.88
CA TYR A 93 5.44 22.07 8.20
C TYR A 93 5.62 23.58 8.33
N SER A 94 4.75 24.35 7.67
CA SER A 94 4.73 25.81 7.73
C SER A 94 3.35 26.30 7.41
N GLU A 95 2.82 27.23 8.21
CA GLU A 95 1.55 27.92 7.93
C GLU A 95 1.75 29.17 7.05
N GLU A 96 3.00 29.51 6.71
CA GLU A 96 3.33 30.70 5.92
C GLU A 96 2.87 30.54 4.46
N PRO A 97 2.05 31.46 3.93
CA PRO A 97 1.68 31.46 2.53
C PRO A 97 2.91 31.48 1.61
N GLY A 98 2.97 30.55 0.66
CA GLY A 98 4.08 30.43 -0.29
C GLY A 98 5.25 29.57 0.20
N SER A 99 5.21 29.05 1.42
CA SER A 99 6.13 27.97 1.84
C SER A 99 5.93 26.71 1.00
N ALA A 100 6.92 25.81 0.99
CA ALA A 100 6.84 24.55 0.26
C ALA A 100 5.64 23.68 0.71
N PHE A 101 5.40 23.59 2.02
CA PHE A 101 4.27 22.86 2.57
C PHE A 101 2.92 23.46 2.18
N HIS A 102 2.80 24.80 2.25
CA HIS A 102 1.61 25.51 1.79
C HIS A 102 1.37 25.32 0.29
N ALA A 103 2.43 25.28 -0.53
CA ALA A 103 2.31 25.04 -1.97
C ALA A 103 1.74 23.65 -2.29
N GLU A 104 2.20 22.60 -1.61
CA GLU A 104 1.61 21.24 -1.77
C GLU A 104 0.16 21.18 -1.29
N ALA A 105 -0.19 21.89 -0.22
CA ALA A 105 -1.58 21.97 0.23
C ALA A 105 -2.50 22.72 -0.76
N LEU A 106 -2.00 23.80 -1.36
CA LEU A 106 -2.71 24.51 -2.44
C LEU A 106 -2.89 23.62 -3.67
N GLU A 107 -1.90 22.80 -4.01
CA GLU A 107 -2.00 21.85 -5.11
C GLU A 107 -3.14 20.85 -4.87
N VAL A 108 -3.20 20.24 -3.69
CA VAL A 108 -4.28 19.32 -3.32
C VAL A 108 -5.65 20.01 -3.36
N SER A 109 -5.75 21.22 -2.79
CA SER A 109 -6.99 22.00 -2.80
C SER A 109 -7.45 22.33 -4.23
N THR A 110 -6.53 22.76 -5.09
CA THR A 110 -6.79 23.12 -6.49
C THR A 110 -7.19 21.89 -7.30
N ALA A 111 -6.43 20.79 -7.19
CA ALA A 111 -6.72 19.55 -7.88
C ALA A 111 -8.11 19.02 -7.51
N ARG A 112 -8.47 19.06 -6.22
CA ARG A 112 -9.79 18.63 -5.75
C ARG A 112 -10.93 19.49 -6.30
N ARG A 113 -10.74 20.82 -6.38
CA ARG A 113 -11.74 21.75 -6.92
C ARG A 113 -11.96 21.56 -8.41
N ASP A 114 -10.87 21.31 -9.14
CA ASP A 114 -10.85 21.32 -10.60
C ASP A 114 -10.76 19.90 -11.19
N LEU A 115 -11.20 18.87 -10.45
CA LEU A 115 -11.16 17.47 -10.89
C LEU A 115 -11.90 17.28 -12.22
N THR A 116 -11.20 16.66 -13.16
CA THR A 116 -11.81 16.13 -14.39
C THR A 116 -12.58 14.82 -14.10
N PRO A 117 -13.50 14.41 -15.00
CA PRO A 117 -14.14 13.10 -14.90
C PRO A 117 -13.14 11.94 -14.82
N GLU A 118 -12.06 11.98 -15.62
CA GLU A 118 -11.04 10.93 -15.62
C GLU A 118 -10.27 10.89 -14.30
N GLN A 119 -9.85 12.04 -13.75
CA GLN A 119 -9.18 12.07 -12.44
C GLN A 119 -10.09 11.56 -11.32
N THR A 120 -11.39 11.81 -11.41
CA THR A 120 -12.38 11.27 -10.47
C THR A 120 -12.49 9.75 -10.62
N ALA A 121 -12.49 9.22 -11.84
CA ALA A 121 -12.51 7.79 -12.11
C ALA A 121 -11.24 7.11 -11.58
N ILE A 122 -10.06 7.67 -11.84
CA ILE A 122 -8.76 7.22 -11.32
C ILE A 122 -8.76 7.16 -9.79
N ALA A 123 -9.20 8.24 -9.12
CA ALA A 123 -9.25 8.28 -7.66
C ALA A 123 -10.16 7.20 -7.07
N ARG A 124 -11.28 6.90 -7.73
CA ARG A 124 -12.23 5.86 -7.28
C ARG A 124 -11.72 4.45 -7.57
N PHE A 125 -11.09 4.25 -8.73
CA PHE A 125 -10.54 2.95 -9.12
C PHE A 125 -9.45 2.49 -8.15
N TRP A 126 -8.58 3.41 -7.74
CA TRP A 126 -7.52 3.12 -6.78
C TRP A 126 -7.90 3.45 -5.34
N SER A 127 -9.20 3.51 -5.00
CA SER A 127 -9.64 3.88 -3.65
C SER A 127 -9.26 2.81 -2.62
N ASP A 128 -9.42 1.53 -3.02
CA ASP A 128 -9.10 0.33 -2.25
C ASP A 128 -9.69 0.34 -0.82
N ASP A 129 -10.99 0.62 -0.73
CA ASP A 129 -11.69 0.87 0.51
C ASP A 129 -11.91 -0.43 1.31
N PRO A 130 -11.31 -0.57 2.51
CA PRO A 130 -11.49 -1.76 3.33
C PRO A 130 -12.96 -2.06 3.60
N MET A 131 -13.35 -3.33 3.50
CA MET A 131 -14.72 -3.85 3.65
C MET A 131 -15.67 -3.59 2.49
N LEU A 132 -15.27 -2.80 1.48
CA LEU A 132 -16.05 -2.59 0.26
C LEU A 132 -15.38 -3.22 -0.95
N SER A 133 -14.06 -3.04 -1.07
CA SER A 133 -13.24 -3.61 -2.14
C SER A 133 -11.93 -4.17 -1.56
N PRO A 134 -11.05 -4.78 -2.37
CA PRO A 134 -9.72 -5.16 -1.92
C PRO A 134 -8.97 -3.95 -1.34
N THR A 135 -8.14 -4.20 -0.33
CA THR A 135 -7.11 -3.21 0.07
C THR A 135 -5.99 -3.19 -0.99
N PRO A 136 -5.09 -2.18 -1.01
CA PRO A 136 -4.02 -2.10 -2.01
C PRO A 136 -3.21 -3.39 -2.24
N PRO A 137 -2.78 -4.15 -1.21
CA PRO A 137 -2.09 -5.42 -1.46
C PRO A 137 -2.99 -6.47 -2.13
N GLY A 138 -4.28 -6.47 -1.79
CA GLY A 138 -5.26 -7.36 -2.43
C GLY A 138 -5.48 -7.02 -3.90
N HIS A 139 -5.47 -5.72 -4.24
CA HIS A 139 -5.56 -5.25 -5.62
C HIS A 139 -4.37 -5.74 -6.45
N TRP A 140 -3.14 -5.56 -5.96
CA TRP A 140 -1.94 -6.05 -6.66
C TRP A 140 -1.85 -7.58 -6.73
N ILE A 141 -2.36 -8.30 -5.72
CA ILE A 141 -2.53 -9.76 -5.77
C ILE A 141 -3.53 -10.16 -6.87
N SER A 142 -4.65 -9.43 -6.98
CA SER A 142 -5.66 -9.66 -8.02
C SER A 142 -5.07 -9.46 -9.42
N ILE A 143 -4.33 -8.37 -9.66
CA ILE A 143 -3.62 -8.12 -10.92
C ILE A 143 -2.68 -9.29 -11.26
N ALA A 144 -1.88 -9.75 -10.30
CA ALA A 144 -0.96 -10.86 -10.53
C ALA A 144 -1.68 -12.16 -10.89
N TRP A 145 -2.77 -12.49 -10.19
CA TRP A 145 -3.59 -13.68 -10.50
C TRP A 145 -4.25 -13.59 -11.87
N GLN A 146 -4.82 -12.44 -12.23
CA GLN A 146 -5.41 -12.22 -13.56
C GLN A 146 -4.41 -12.50 -14.68
N ILE A 147 -3.16 -12.03 -14.53
CA ILE A 147 -2.09 -12.26 -15.51
C ILE A 147 -1.68 -13.75 -15.55
N LEU A 148 -1.43 -14.35 -14.38
CA LEU A 148 -1.02 -15.75 -14.27
C LEU A 148 -2.08 -16.70 -14.85
N ASP A 149 -3.37 -16.42 -14.62
CA ASP A 149 -4.48 -17.22 -15.14
C ASP A 149 -4.66 -17.01 -16.65
N ARG A 150 -4.58 -15.76 -17.13
CA ARG A 150 -4.64 -15.43 -18.57
C ARG A 150 -3.55 -16.15 -19.36
N ASP A 151 -2.35 -16.23 -18.80
CA ASP A 151 -1.16 -16.79 -19.45
C ASP A 151 -1.00 -18.32 -19.21
N ASP A 152 -1.96 -18.96 -18.53
CA ASP A 152 -1.91 -20.39 -18.14
C ASP A 152 -0.60 -20.76 -17.43
N ALA A 153 -0.17 -19.90 -16.51
CA ALA A 153 1.09 -20.04 -15.81
C ALA A 153 1.12 -21.30 -14.94
N GLY A 154 2.23 -22.03 -14.99
CA GLY A 154 2.41 -23.26 -14.22
C GLY A 154 2.58 -22.98 -12.72
N LEU A 155 2.22 -23.96 -11.87
CA LEU A 155 2.26 -23.83 -10.41
C LEU A 155 3.59 -23.28 -9.84
N ALA A 156 4.72 -23.69 -10.41
CA ALA A 156 6.04 -23.25 -9.95
C ALA A 156 6.29 -21.76 -10.23
N GLU A 157 5.79 -21.26 -11.35
CA GLU A 157 5.88 -19.84 -11.71
C GLU A 157 4.93 -19.00 -10.87
N SER A 158 3.67 -19.43 -10.75
CA SER A 158 2.68 -18.75 -9.90
C SER A 158 3.15 -18.66 -8.45
N ALA A 159 3.68 -19.75 -7.89
CA ALA A 159 4.23 -19.74 -6.53
C ALA A 159 5.42 -18.78 -6.36
N ASP A 160 6.29 -18.68 -7.37
CA ASP A 160 7.44 -17.78 -7.35
C ASP A 160 7.03 -16.31 -7.40
N VAL A 161 6.17 -15.93 -8.35
CA VAL A 161 5.64 -14.57 -8.50
C VAL A 161 4.90 -14.15 -7.22
N MET A 162 4.00 -15.00 -6.74
CA MET A 162 3.20 -14.71 -5.55
C MET A 162 4.05 -14.61 -4.28
N ALA A 163 5.07 -15.46 -4.12
CA ALA A 163 5.97 -15.38 -2.98
C ALA A 163 6.76 -14.06 -2.96
N ARG A 164 7.34 -13.65 -4.09
CA ARG A 164 8.09 -12.38 -4.19
C ARG A 164 7.19 -11.18 -4.01
N LEU A 165 6.00 -11.21 -4.60
CA LEU A 165 5.04 -10.12 -4.51
C LEU A 165 4.54 -9.95 -3.08
N GLY A 166 4.15 -11.05 -2.42
CA GLY A 166 3.72 -11.05 -1.02
C GLY A 166 4.82 -10.53 -0.09
N VAL A 167 6.06 -11.00 -0.25
CA VAL A 167 7.20 -10.52 0.53
C VAL A 167 7.47 -9.03 0.28
N GLY A 168 7.51 -8.59 -0.98
CA GLY A 168 7.76 -7.19 -1.33
C GLY A 168 6.70 -6.25 -0.75
N MET A 169 5.42 -6.62 -0.81
CA MET A 169 4.34 -5.81 -0.25
C MET A 169 4.30 -5.84 1.28
N ALA A 170 4.62 -6.97 1.92
CA ALA A 170 4.73 -7.05 3.38
C ALA A 170 5.81 -6.09 3.89
N ASP A 171 7.02 -6.17 3.30
CA ASP A 171 8.13 -5.28 3.63
C ASP A 171 7.81 -3.81 3.32
N ALA A 172 7.05 -3.54 2.24
CA ALA A 172 6.58 -2.20 1.89
C ALA A 172 5.66 -1.59 2.95
N PHE A 173 4.74 -2.37 3.53
CA PHE A 173 3.92 -1.93 4.65
C PHE A 173 4.77 -1.61 5.88
N ILE A 174 5.72 -2.47 6.23
CA ILE A 174 6.59 -2.24 7.41
C ILE A 174 7.38 -0.94 7.22
N GLY A 175 7.99 -0.73 6.05
CA GLY A 175 8.76 0.48 5.75
C GLY A 175 7.90 1.74 5.73
N CYS A 176 6.72 1.67 5.08
CA CYS A 176 5.79 2.79 5.00
C CYS A 176 5.28 3.19 6.39
N TRP A 177 4.85 2.22 7.22
CA TRP A 177 4.33 2.50 8.56
C TRP A 177 5.42 3.05 9.48
N ARG A 178 6.65 2.52 9.39
CA ARG A 178 7.79 3.08 10.11
C ARG A 178 7.97 4.57 9.81
N SER A 179 7.98 4.95 8.53
CA SER A 179 8.09 6.36 8.12
C SER A 179 6.88 7.19 8.57
N LYS A 180 5.66 6.66 8.47
CA LYS A 180 4.42 7.34 8.92
C LYS A 180 4.49 7.78 10.37
N PHE A 181 4.86 6.86 11.26
CA PHE A 181 4.91 7.15 12.69
C PHE A 181 6.20 7.88 13.11
N ALA A 182 7.26 7.81 12.30
CA ALA A 182 8.46 8.63 12.51
C ALA A 182 8.25 10.11 12.15
N HIS A 183 7.49 10.41 11.09
CA HIS A 183 7.21 11.77 10.65
C HIS A 183 5.92 12.35 11.25
N ASP A 184 4.95 11.51 11.62
CA ASP A 184 3.69 11.87 12.28
C ASP A 184 2.94 13.01 11.56
N LEU A 185 2.97 13.04 10.22
CA LEU A 185 2.54 14.22 9.47
C LEU A 185 1.00 14.34 9.38
N VAL A 186 0.52 15.58 9.52
CA VAL A 186 -0.90 15.96 9.37
C VAL A 186 -1.45 15.69 7.96
N ARG A 187 -2.74 15.34 7.88
CA ARG A 187 -3.45 15.12 6.60
C ARG A 187 -3.85 16.42 5.91
N PRO A 188 -4.01 16.44 4.56
CA PRO A 188 -4.41 17.63 3.82
C PRO A 188 -5.70 18.27 4.31
N VAL A 189 -6.73 17.46 4.61
CA VAL A 189 -8.03 17.96 5.08
C VAL A 189 -7.92 18.83 6.33
N THR A 190 -7.06 18.47 7.28
CA THR A 190 -6.86 19.24 8.51
C THR A 190 -6.18 20.57 8.24
N TYR A 191 -5.10 20.55 7.44
CA TYR A 191 -4.35 21.75 7.11
C TYR A 191 -5.15 22.72 6.23
N ILE A 192 -5.74 22.21 5.14
CA ILE A 192 -6.48 23.01 4.15
C ILE A 192 -7.69 23.66 4.82
N ARG A 193 -8.47 22.94 5.64
CA ARG A 193 -9.60 23.54 6.36
C ARG A 193 -9.20 24.65 7.31
N LYS A 194 -8.02 24.54 7.93
CA LYS A 194 -7.53 25.55 8.87
C LYS A 194 -7.06 26.82 8.15
N LEU A 195 -6.35 26.69 7.03
CA LEU A 195 -5.53 27.78 6.48
C LEU A 195 -5.91 28.23 5.07
N ILE A 196 -6.64 27.42 4.30
CA ILE A 196 -6.90 27.68 2.87
C ILE A 196 -8.40 27.76 2.58
N ASP A 197 -9.15 26.69 2.86
CA ASP A 197 -10.59 26.62 2.60
C ASP A 197 -11.30 25.83 3.71
N PRO A 198 -12.03 26.48 4.63
CA PRO A 198 -12.72 25.82 5.74
C PRO A 198 -13.83 24.86 5.30
N LYS A 199 -14.23 24.89 4.03
CA LYS A 199 -15.24 23.98 3.45
C LYS A 199 -14.63 22.84 2.63
N PHE A 200 -13.31 22.71 2.60
CA PHE A 200 -12.64 21.65 1.85
C PHE A 200 -13.12 20.27 2.30
N GLU A 201 -13.49 19.44 1.32
CA GLU A 201 -13.83 18.03 1.49
C GLU A 201 -13.01 17.19 0.50
N PRO A 202 -12.24 16.19 0.98
CA PRO A 202 -11.56 15.26 0.08
C PRO A 202 -12.59 14.44 -0.72
N LEU A 203 -12.19 13.93 -1.88
CA LEU A 203 -13.03 13.03 -2.66
C LEU A 203 -13.13 11.66 -1.99
N LEU A 204 -12.01 11.17 -1.45
CA LEU A 204 -11.92 9.89 -0.76
C LEU A 204 -11.97 10.10 0.76
N ILE A 205 -12.41 9.08 1.47
CA ILE A 205 -12.37 9.09 2.94
C ILE A 205 -10.91 9.12 3.38
N THR A 206 -10.57 10.07 4.25
CA THR A 206 -9.20 10.19 4.77
C THR A 206 -8.90 9.01 5.72
N PRO A 207 -7.89 8.17 5.44
CA PRO A 207 -7.59 7.01 6.27
C PRO A 207 -7.03 7.40 7.66
N PRO A 208 -7.29 6.58 8.70
CA PRO A 208 -6.97 6.90 10.10
C PRO A 208 -5.51 6.60 10.48
N PHE A 209 -4.56 7.23 9.80
CA PHE A 209 -3.13 7.14 10.07
C PHE A 209 -2.36 8.35 9.49
N PRO A 210 -1.13 8.64 9.96
CA PRO A 210 -0.32 9.76 9.48
C PRO A 210 -0.13 9.81 7.97
N GLU A 211 0.09 11.01 7.45
CA GLU A 211 0.07 11.31 6.02
C GLU A 211 1.28 10.73 5.29
N TYR A 212 2.49 11.01 5.74
CA TYR A 212 3.69 10.81 4.93
C TYR A 212 4.44 9.51 5.31
N PRO A 213 4.83 8.65 4.35
CA PRO A 213 4.55 8.70 2.91
C PRO A 213 3.20 8.06 2.56
N SER A 214 2.79 8.11 1.28
CA SER A 214 1.58 7.43 0.80
C SER A 214 1.74 5.91 0.79
N GLY A 215 0.88 5.20 1.53
CA GLY A 215 0.89 3.73 1.55
C GLY A 215 0.58 3.11 0.19
N HIS A 216 -0.38 3.67 -0.55
CA HIS A 216 -0.67 3.20 -1.92
C HIS A 216 0.57 3.37 -2.80
N SER A 217 1.26 4.51 -2.72
CA SER A 217 2.47 4.74 -3.50
C SER A 217 3.59 3.75 -3.14
N THR A 218 3.87 3.53 -1.85
CA THR A 218 4.90 2.59 -1.42
C THR A 218 4.59 1.15 -1.83
N LEU A 219 3.35 0.71 -1.66
CA LEU A 219 2.94 -0.63 -2.07
C LEU A 219 2.98 -0.81 -3.59
N SER A 220 2.43 0.15 -4.34
CA SER A 220 2.42 0.09 -5.80
C SER A 220 3.83 0.14 -6.38
N GLY A 221 4.74 0.93 -5.81
CA GLY A 221 6.15 0.94 -6.23
C GLY A 221 6.83 -0.41 -5.99
N ALA A 222 6.57 -1.06 -4.85
CA ALA A 222 7.12 -2.39 -4.55
C ALA A 222 6.53 -3.47 -5.45
N ALA A 223 5.22 -3.48 -5.64
CA ALA A 223 4.52 -4.42 -6.53
C ALA A 223 4.98 -4.27 -7.98
N ALA A 224 5.04 -3.03 -8.50
CA ALA A 224 5.53 -2.78 -9.85
C ALA A 224 6.98 -3.24 -10.04
N THR A 225 7.85 -3.02 -9.04
CA THR A 225 9.24 -3.51 -9.09
C THR A 225 9.30 -5.03 -9.19
N VAL A 226 8.52 -5.74 -8.37
CA VAL A 226 8.51 -7.21 -8.36
C VAL A 226 7.90 -7.79 -9.64
N LEU A 227 6.79 -7.24 -10.09
CA LEU A 227 6.08 -7.74 -11.27
C LEU A 227 6.85 -7.43 -12.55
N THR A 228 7.50 -6.26 -12.64
CA THR A 228 8.40 -5.93 -13.76
C THR A 228 9.59 -6.89 -13.81
N ALA A 229 10.17 -7.26 -12.67
CA ALA A 229 11.25 -8.25 -12.64
C ALA A 229 10.78 -9.66 -13.03
N SER A 230 9.51 -10.00 -12.78
CA SER A 230 8.93 -11.31 -13.10
C SER A 230 8.51 -11.43 -14.56
N PHE A 231 7.83 -10.42 -15.11
CA PHE A 231 7.17 -10.46 -16.42
C PHE A 231 7.87 -9.63 -17.50
N GLY A 232 8.78 -8.73 -17.11
CA GLY A 232 9.55 -7.87 -18.00
C GLY A 232 9.08 -6.42 -18.05
N GLU A 233 9.98 -5.57 -18.57
CA GLU A 233 9.72 -4.15 -18.84
C GLU A 233 8.64 -3.98 -19.92
N GLY A 234 7.76 -3.00 -19.74
CA GLY A 234 6.72 -2.69 -20.73
C GLY A 234 5.66 -3.79 -20.90
N PHE A 235 5.49 -4.66 -19.90
CA PHE A 235 4.45 -5.69 -19.91
C PHE A 235 3.06 -5.04 -19.78
N GLY A 236 2.32 -5.01 -20.89
CA GLY A 236 0.95 -4.50 -20.92
C GLY A 236 -0.05 -5.49 -20.32
N PHE A 237 -1.00 -4.97 -19.54
CA PHE A 237 -2.08 -5.76 -18.95
C PHE A 237 -3.36 -4.94 -18.85
N GLU A 238 -4.47 -5.64 -18.65
CA GLU A 238 -5.76 -5.04 -18.32
C GLU A 238 -6.08 -5.44 -16.88
N ASP A 239 -6.50 -4.47 -16.09
CA ASP A 239 -6.87 -4.65 -14.69
C ASP A 239 -8.39 -4.63 -14.54
N ALA A 240 -8.95 -5.80 -14.27
CA ALA A 240 -10.37 -6.04 -14.07
C ALA A 240 -10.76 -6.18 -12.59
N THR A 241 -9.89 -5.78 -11.65
CA THR A 241 -10.09 -6.04 -10.20
C THR A 241 -11.42 -5.52 -9.66
N HIS A 242 -11.94 -4.42 -10.23
CA HIS A 242 -13.17 -3.76 -9.77
C HIS A 242 -14.38 -3.94 -10.70
N GLU A 243 -14.34 -4.90 -11.63
CA GLU A 243 -15.50 -5.16 -12.51
C GLU A 243 -16.74 -5.58 -11.72
N ASP A 244 -16.56 -6.41 -10.68
CA ASP A 244 -17.63 -6.81 -9.76
C ASP A 244 -18.18 -5.64 -8.93
N ASP A 245 -17.37 -4.58 -8.75
CA ASP A 245 -17.77 -3.31 -8.11
C ASP A 245 -18.41 -2.32 -9.09
N GLY A 246 -18.56 -2.72 -10.37
CA GLY A 246 -19.16 -1.93 -11.43
C GLY A 246 -18.24 -0.87 -12.05
N LEU A 247 -16.92 -0.96 -11.80
CA LEU A 247 -15.93 -0.11 -12.47
C LEU A 247 -15.39 -0.85 -13.71
N PRO A 248 -15.24 -0.15 -14.86
CA PRO A 248 -14.70 -0.78 -16.07
C PRO A 248 -13.24 -1.18 -15.85
N ALA A 249 -12.83 -2.28 -16.48
CA ALA A 249 -11.43 -2.68 -16.51
C ALA A 249 -10.54 -1.57 -17.11
N ARG A 250 -9.32 -1.43 -16.58
CA ARG A 250 -8.37 -0.38 -16.99
C ARG A 250 -7.13 -0.96 -17.65
N PRO A 251 -6.78 -0.56 -18.89
CA PRO A 251 -5.58 -1.02 -19.54
C PRO A 251 -4.36 -0.22 -19.07
N PHE A 252 -3.26 -0.91 -18.80
CA PHE A 252 -1.97 -0.31 -18.44
C PHE A 252 -0.85 -0.81 -19.37
N PRO A 253 0.03 0.08 -19.85
CA PRO A 253 1.14 -0.31 -20.70
C PRO A 253 2.32 -0.93 -19.93
N SER A 254 2.33 -0.81 -18.60
CA SER A 254 3.34 -1.41 -17.71
C SER A 254 2.87 -1.38 -16.26
N PHE A 255 3.48 -2.18 -15.38
CA PHE A 255 3.21 -2.11 -13.94
C PHE A 255 3.59 -0.76 -13.33
N TRP A 256 4.64 -0.11 -13.84
CA TRP A 256 5.02 1.23 -13.38
C TRP A 256 3.98 2.28 -13.76
N ALA A 257 3.38 2.20 -14.95
CA ALA A 257 2.28 3.08 -15.33
C ALA A 257 1.06 2.91 -14.40
N ALA A 258 0.73 1.67 -14.04
CA ALA A 258 -0.33 1.39 -13.06
C ALA A 258 0.05 1.93 -11.67
N ALA A 259 1.30 1.75 -11.23
CA ALA A 259 1.75 2.25 -9.94
C ALA A 259 1.77 3.78 -9.84
N GLU A 260 2.18 4.46 -10.91
CA GLU A 260 2.14 5.92 -11.02
C GLU A 260 0.70 6.44 -11.01
N GLU A 261 -0.23 5.77 -11.71
CA GLU A 261 -1.66 6.09 -11.67
C GLU A 261 -2.24 5.88 -10.25
N ALA A 262 -1.92 4.76 -9.61
CA ALA A 262 -2.30 4.47 -8.23
C ALA A 262 -1.77 5.53 -7.25
N ALA A 263 -0.54 5.98 -7.43
CA ALA A 263 0.09 6.98 -6.59
C ALA A 263 -0.58 8.36 -6.77
N ILE A 264 -0.74 8.83 -8.01
CA ILE A 264 -1.33 10.16 -8.28
C ILE A 264 -2.82 10.21 -7.91
N SER A 265 -3.52 9.07 -7.96
CA SER A 265 -4.91 8.93 -7.53
C SER A 265 -5.15 9.49 -6.12
N ARG A 266 -4.12 9.45 -5.25
CA ARG A 266 -4.23 9.86 -3.84
C ARG A 266 -4.24 11.39 -3.68
N LEU A 267 -3.58 12.10 -4.60
CA LEU A 267 -3.66 13.55 -4.70
C LEU A 267 -5.03 13.98 -5.25
N TYR A 268 -5.52 13.30 -6.30
CA TYR A 268 -6.88 13.51 -6.82
C TYR A 268 -7.95 13.20 -5.76
N GLY A 269 -7.70 12.19 -4.94
CA GLY A 269 -8.53 11.82 -3.79
C GLY A 269 -8.56 12.87 -2.68
N GLY A 270 -7.61 13.83 -2.68
CA GLY A 270 -7.54 14.90 -1.70
C GLY A 270 -6.92 14.50 -0.35
N ILE A 271 -6.20 13.38 -0.29
CA ILE A 271 -5.79 12.73 0.98
C ILE A 271 -4.28 12.58 1.16
N HIS A 272 -3.50 12.90 0.13
CA HIS A 272 -2.04 12.92 0.19
C HIS A 272 -1.46 14.16 -0.50
N PHE A 273 -0.34 14.66 0.03
CA PHE A 273 0.47 15.70 -0.60
C PHE A 273 1.43 15.11 -1.65
N ARG A 274 1.99 15.96 -2.51
CA ARG A 274 2.88 15.56 -3.61
C ARG A 274 4.10 14.80 -3.13
N ALA A 275 4.76 15.27 -2.06
CA ALA A 275 5.92 14.60 -1.50
C ALA A 275 5.62 13.16 -1.06
N ALA A 276 4.48 12.93 -0.40
CA ALA A 276 4.08 11.59 0.04
C ALA A 276 3.81 10.64 -1.13
N VAL A 277 3.29 11.17 -2.24
CA VAL A 277 3.00 10.42 -3.46
C VAL A 277 4.29 9.97 -4.15
N GLU A 278 5.21 10.90 -4.40
CA GLU A 278 6.45 10.63 -5.16
C GLU A 278 7.45 9.83 -4.32
N GLN A 279 7.67 10.25 -3.07
CA GLN A 279 8.65 9.59 -2.20
C GLN A 279 8.15 8.21 -1.76
N GLY A 280 6.83 8.01 -1.66
CA GLY A 280 6.26 6.68 -1.48
C GLY A 280 6.66 5.72 -2.62
N LEU A 281 6.54 6.15 -3.89
CA LEU A 281 6.96 5.32 -5.03
C LEU A 281 8.44 4.95 -4.97
N GLU A 282 9.30 5.91 -4.61
CA GLU A 282 10.75 5.66 -4.46
C GLU A 282 11.06 4.68 -3.33
N GLN A 283 10.38 4.79 -2.19
CA GLN A 283 10.51 3.81 -1.11
C GLN A 283 10.07 2.42 -1.58
N GLY A 284 8.93 2.34 -2.26
CA GLY A 284 8.41 1.10 -2.83
C GLY A 284 9.42 0.45 -3.79
N ARG A 285 10.03 1.26 -4.67
CA ARG A 285 11.07 0.80 -5.60
C ARG A 285 12.26 0.15 -4.88
N CYS A 286 12.78 0.84 -3.85
CA CYS A 286 13.88 0.34 -3.04
C CYS A 286 13.53 -0.99 -2.37
N ILE A 287 12.36 -1.07 -1.73
CA ILE A 287 11.92 -2.26 -1.00
C ILE A 287 11.68 -3.43 -1.95
N GLY A 288 11.00 -3.18 -3.08
CA GLY A 288 10.74 -4.19 -4.10
C GLY A 288 12.03 -4.83 -4.64
N ALA A 289 13.12 -4.06 -4.76
CA ALA A 289 14.41 -4.58 -5.22
C ALA A 289 15.02 -5.63 -4.27
N HIS A 290 14.69 -5.59 -2.97
CA HIS A 290 15.11 -6.63 -2.03
C HIS A 290 14.31 -7.93 -2.24
N ALA A 291 13.02 -7.84 -2.50
CA ALA A 291 12.17 -9.01 -2.77
C ALA A 291 12.52 -9.68 -4.11
N THR A 292 12.90 -8.91 -5.13
CA THR A 292 13.37 -9.46 -6.41
C THR A 292 14.73 -10.16 -6.30
N ALA A 293 15.56 -9.79 -5.32
CA ALA A 293 16.84 -10.45 -5.08
C ALA A 293 16.74 -11.83 -4.40
N LEU A 294 15.55 -12.22 -3.92
CA LEU A 294 15.33 -13.54 -3.31
C LEU A 294 15.65 -14.66 -4.30
N ARG A 295 16.19 -15.78 -3.78
CA ARG A 295 16.39 -17.01 -4.56
C ARG A 295 15.32 -18.01 -4.17
N THR A 296 14.31 -18.11 -5.03
CA THR A 296 13.11 -18.92 -4.85
C THR A 296 13.11 -20.20 -5.70
N ARG A 297 13.99 -20.25 -6.72
CA ARG A 297 14.21 -21.40 -7.59
C ARG A 297 15.62 -21.96 -7.34
N ARG A 298 15.77 -23.28 -7.46
CA ARG A 298 17.06 -23.99 -7.34
C ARG A 298 17.86 -23.92 -8.64
#